data_AF-A0A1H0WPT5-F1
#
_entry.id   AF-A0A1H0WPT5-F1
#
_cell.length_a   1.000
_cell.length_b   1.000
_cell.length_c   1.000
_cell.angle_alpha   90.00
_cell.angle_beta   90.00
_cell.angle_gamma   90.00
#
_symmetry.space_group_name_H-M   'P 1'
#
loop_
_entity.id
_entity.type
_entity.pdbx_description
1 polymer ?
#
loop_
_entity_poly.entity_id
_entity_poly.type
_entity_poly.pdbx_seq_one_letter_code
_entity_poly.pdbx_strand_id
1 'polypeptide(L)'
;MTNRTTGTPPWSVIAHDTDRLRQAVHELDTGRSLSSGQELTHELLRTVTLIGDRLTALLDALAKRHENPGVPEQGTAHIALDQAAAAAADLGYCARRAARTLDEDF
;
A
#
# COMPACT_ATOMS: atom_id res chain seq x y z
N MET A 1 -18.40 30.51 -3.39
CA MET A 1 -17.07 30.06 -2.95
C MET A 1 -17.23 28.70 -2.30
N THR A 2 -16.96 27.62 -3.04
CA THR A 2 -17.06 26.25 -2.51
C THR A 2 -15.72 25.88 -1.86
N ASN A 3 -15.74 25.70 -0.54
CA ASN A 3 -14.62 25.14 0.22
C ASN A 3 -14.34 23.73 -0.31
N ARG A 4 -13.28 23.58 -1.12
CA ARG A 4 -12.65 22.27 -1.34
C ARG A 4 -11.99 21.90 -0.01
N THR A 5 -12.65 21.04 0.74
CA THR A 5 -11.99 20.22 1.76
C THR A 5 -10.97 19.35 1.05
N THR A 6 -9.73 19.83 0.94
CA THR A 6 -8.54 18.99 0.74
C THR A 6 -8.26 18.24 2.06
N GLY A 7 -9.27 17.48 2.49
CA GLY A 7 -9.22 16.67 3.68
C GLY A 7 -8.11 15.64 3.50
N THR A 8 -7.16 15.65 4.44
CA THR A 8 -6.27 14.52 4.65
C THR A 8 -7.13 13.24 4.60
N PRO A 9 -6.71 12.21 3.83
CA PRO A 9 -7.40 10.94 3.91
C PRO A 9 -7.43 10.55 5.39
N PRO A 10 -8.62 10.29 5.96
CA PRO A 10 -8.70 10.03 7.38
C PRO A 10 -7.88 8.77 7.68
N TRP A 11 -7.25 8.70 8.86
CA TRP A 11 -6.50 7.52 9.30
C TRP A 11 -7.31 6.22 9.17
N SER A 12 -8.64 6.31 9.16
CA SER A 12 -9.55 5.20 8.84
C SER A 12 -9.38 4.63 7.44
N VAL A 13 -9.06 5.43 6.42
CA VAL A 13 -8.76 4.96 5.05
C VAL A 13 -7.46 4.18 5.03
N ILE A 14 -6.42 4.70 5.69
CA ILE A 14 -5.12 4.00 5.79
C ILE A 14 -5.28 2.69 6.56
N ALA A 15 -6.02 2.69 7.67
CA ALA A 15 -6.32 1.49 8.44
C ALA A 15 -7.09 0.46 7.60
N HIS A 16 -8.14 0.90 6.89
CA HIS A 16 -8.91 0.04 6.00
C HIS A 16 -8.06 -0.60 4.90
N ASP A 17 -7.25 0.20 4.20
CA ASP A 17 -6.37 -0.30 3.14
C ASP A 17 -5.30 -1.24 3.72
N THR A 18 -4.76 -0.97 4.91
CA THR A 18 -3.81 -1.85 5.59
C THR A 18 -4.44 -3.19 5.98
N ASP A 19 -5.68 -3.21 6.46
CA ASP A 19 -6.39 -4.44 6.79
C ASP A 19 -6.66 -5.28 5.53
N ARG A 20 -7.07 -4.65 4.43
CA ARG A 20 -7.26 -5.34 3.15
C ARG A 20 -5.95 -5.88 2.58
N LEU A 21 -4.86 -5.12 2.72
CA LEU A 21 -3.53 -5.58 2.32
C LEU A 21 -3.12 -6.82 3.10
N ARG A 22 -3.31 -6.80 4.43
CA ARG A 22 -3.00 -7.92 5.31
C ARG A 22 -3.78 -9.18 4.92
N GLN A 23 -5.08 -9.02 4.64
CA GLN A 23 -5.93 -10.12 4.19
C GLN A 23 -5.43 -10.70 2.85
N ALA A 24 -5.17 -9.84 1.86
CA ALA A 24 -4.70 -10.31 0.55
C ALA A 24 -3.34 -11.04 0.62
N VAL A 25 -2.41 -10.53 1.44
CA VAL A 25 -1.11 -11.19 1.68
C VAL A 25 -1.30 -12.52 2.39
N HIS A 26 -2.21 -12.60 3.36
CA HIS A 26 -2.51 -13.85 4.07
C HIS A 26 -3.10 -14.91 3.12
N GLU A 27 -3.99 -14.50 2.22
CA GLU A 27 -4.57 -15.38 1.20
C GLU A 27 -3.52 -15.85 0.18
N LEU A 28 -2.54 -15.01 -0.19
CA LEU A 28 -1.41 -15.42 -1.04
C LEU A 28 -0.49 -16.44 -0.35
N ASP A 29 -0.30 -16.31 0.95
CA ASP A 29 0.54 -17.22 1.74
C ASP A 29 -0.13 -18.58 1.92
N THR A 30 -1.42 -18.58 2.25
CA THR A 30 -2.20 -19.80 2.51
C THR A 30 -2.71 -20.49 1.24
N GLY A 31 -2.91 -19.73 0.15
CA GLY A 31 -3.48 -20.19 -1.12
C GLY A 31 -2.55 -21.03 -2.00
N ARG A 32 -1.26 -21.15 -1.68
CA ARG A 32 -0.28 -21.95 -2.45
C ARG A 32 -0.60 -23.44 -2.59
N SER A 33 -1.55 -23.97 -1.83
CA SER A 33 -1.82 -25.41 -1.77
C SER A 33 -2.81 -25.94 -2.82
N LEU A 34 -3.43 -25.09 -3.67
CA LEU A 34 -4.49 -25.53 -4.58
C LEU A 34 -4.10 -25.29 -6.05
N SER A 35 -4.00 -26.39 -6.82
CA SER A 35 -3.61 -26.43 -8.24
C SER A 35 -4.59 -25.74 -9.22
N SER A 36 -5.61 -25.04 -8.71
CA SER A 36 -6.59 -24.25 -9.47
C SER A 36 -6.63 -22.77 -9.05
N GLY A 37 -5.70 -22.32 -8.21
CA GLY A 37 -5.71 -21.00 -7.56
C GLY A 37 -5.03 -19.87 -8.33
N GLN A 38 -4.71 -20.04 -9.61
CA GLN A 38 -3.89 -19.07 -10.35
C GLN A 38 -4.62 -17.76 -10.64
N GLU A 39 -5.89 -17.80 -11.11
CA GLU A 39 -6.70 -16.60 -11.31
C GLU A 39 -6.86 -15.81 -10.00
N LEU A 40 -7.11 -16.53 -8.89
CA LEU A 40 -7.17 -15.94 -7.56
C LEU A 40 -5.82 -15.33 -7.14
N THR A 41 -4.71 -16.01 -7.42
CA THR A 41 -3.36 -15.50 -7.15
C THR A 41 -3.10 -14.20 -7.93
N HIS A 42 -3.49 -14.14 -9.20
CA HIS A 42 -3.42 -12.91 -10.00
C HIS A 42 -4.26 -11.79 -9.41
N GLU A 43 -5.50 -12.08 -9.02
CA GLU A 43 -6.40 -11.09 -8.43
C GLU A 43 -5.84 -10.55 -7.10
N LEU A 44 -5.28 -11.43 -6.27
CA LEU A 44 -4.65 -11.04 -5.01
C LEU A 44 -3.40 -10.21 -5.22
N LEU A 45 -2.51 -10.59 -6.16
CA LEU A 45 -1.34 -9.79 -6.51
C LEU A 45 -1.72 -8.41 -7.07
N ARG A 46 -2.78 -8.34 -7.88
CA ARG A 46 -3.33 -7.08 -8.37
C ARG A 46 -3.90 -6.23 -7.23
N THR A 47 -4.57 -6.86 -6.26
CA THR A 47 -5.09 -6.20 -5.07
C THR A 47 -3.97 -5.62 -4.21
N VAL A 48 -2.91 -6.41 -3.95
CA VAL A 48 -1.70 -5.94 -3.25
C VAL A 48 -1.05 -4.77 -3.99
N THR A 49 -0.95 -4.85 -5.32
CA THR A 49 -0.42 -3.76 -6.15
C THR A 49 -1.23 -2.47 -5.98
N LEU A 50 -2.55 -2.55 -6.15
CA LEU A 50 -3.45 -1.39 -6.05
C LEU A 50 -3.38 -0.75 -4.66
N ILE A 51 -3.41 -1.58 -3.60
CA ILE A 51 -3.39 -1.09 -2.23
C ILE A 51 -2.02 -0.52 -1.86
N GLY A 52 -0.93 -1.14 -2.31
CA GLY A 52 0.43 -0.61 -2.15
C GLY A 52 0.58 0.78 -2.78
N ASP A 53 0.13 0.95 -4.04
CA ASP A 53 0.13 2.24 -4.74
C ASP A 53 -0.68 3.30 -3.98
N ARG A 54 -1.85 2.93 -3.43
CA ARG A 54 -2.68 3.83 -2.62
C ARG A 54 -1.99 4.22 -1.33
N LEU A 55 -1.54 3.26 -0.53
CA LEU A 55 -0.88 3.52 0.75
C LEU A 55 0.37 4.38 0.56
N THR A 56 1.15 4.14 -0.49
CA THR A 56 2.29 5.00 -0.86
C THR A 56 1.88 6.46 -0.97
N ALA A 57 0.84 6.76 -1.78
CA ALA A 57 0.37 8.13 -1.99
C ALA A 57 -0.20 8.76 -0.71
N LEU A 58 -0.93 7.99 0.10
CA LEU A 58 -1.54 8.48 1.35
C LEU A 58 -0.47 8.79 2.40
N LEU A 59 0.53 7.92 2.55
CA LEU A 59 1.60 8.04 3.52
C LEU A 59 2.60 9.15 3.14
N ASP A 60 2.95 9.28 1.85
CA ASP A 60 3.77 10.39 1.35
C ASP A 60 3.07 11.75 1.57
N ALA A 61 1.76 11.83 1.29
CA ALA A 61 0.98 13.03 1.56
C ALA A 61 0.92 13.38 3.06
N LEU A 62 0.91 12.38 3.95
CA LEU A 62 0.99 12.59 5.39
C LEU A 62 2.40 12.99 5.84
N ALA A 63 3.45 12.39 5.26
CA ALA A 63 4.84 12.69 5.56
C ALA A 63 5.14 14.17 5.29
N LYS A 64 4.74 14.68 4.11
CA LYS A 64 4.89 16.10 3.73
C LYS A 64 4.21 17.08 4.69
N ARG A 65 3.12 16.67 5.36
CA ARG A 65 2.47 17.52 6.37
C ARG A 65 3.23 17.59 7.70
N HIS A 66 4.06 16.59 7.97
CA HIS A 66 4.93 16.54 9.15
C HIS A 66 6.35 17.03 8.82
N GLU A 67 6.60 17.47 7.59
CA GLU A 67 7.85 18.10 7.19
C GLU A 67 7.92 19.51 7.80
N ASN A 68 8.31 19.57 9.07
CA ASN A 68 8.57 20.83 9.76
C ASN A 68 9.86 20.72 10.59
N PRO A 69 10.98 21.27 10.09
CA PRO A 69 12.26 21.17 10.75
C PRO A 69 12.34 21.93 12.09
N GLY A 70 11.36 22.78 12.41
CA GLY A 70 11.28 23.51 13.67
C GLY A 70 10.65 22.74 14.84
N VAL A 71 10.06 21.56 14.59
CA VAL A 71 9.38 20.75 15.62
C VAL A 71 9.93 19.31 15.59
N PRO A 72 10.81 18.93 16.54
CA PRO A 72 11.48 17.63 16.53
C PRO A 72 10.54 16.42 16.44
N GLU A 73 9.38 16.49 17.10
CA GLU A 73 8.35 15.44 17.08
C GLU A 73 7.76 15.22 15.67
N GLN A 74 7.61 16.31 14.89
CA GLN A 74 7.14 16.23 13.51
C GLN A 74 8.20 15.60 12.59
N GLY A 75 9.49 15.85 12.86
CA GLY A 75 10.58 15.18 12.16
C GLY A 75 10.55 13.65 12.28
N THR A 76 10.25 13.12 13.47
CA THR A 76 10.14 11.66 13.67
C THR A 76 8.93 11.09 12.92
N ALA A 77 7.79 11.76 13.00
CA ALA A 77 6.58 11.34 12.28
C ALA A 77 6.79 11.39 10.76
N HIS A 78 7.44 12.43 10.24
CA HIS A 78 7.80 12.57 8.84
C HIS A 78 8.61 11.38 8.34
N ILE A 79 9.71 11.05 9.03
CA ILE A 79 10.59 9.92 8.66
C ILE A 79 9.82 8.60 8.68
N ALA A 80 9.02 8.36 9.71
CA ALA A 80 8.25 7.11 9.81
C ALA A 80 7.21 6.96 8.67
N LEU A 81 6.53 8.05 8.32
CA LEU A 81 5.55 8.07 7.24
C LEU A 81 6.20 7.91 5.86
N ASP A 82 7.35 8.54 5.64
CA ASP A 82 8.13 8.41 4.42
C ASP A 82 8.65 6.97 4.22
N GLN A 83 9.20 6.37 5.28
CA GLN A 83 9.62 4.96 5.26
C GLN A 83 8.44 4.00 5.00
N ALA A 84 7.28 4.28 5.60
CA ALA A 84 6.09 3.47 5.36
C ALA A 84 5.59 3.61 3.91
N ALA A 85 5.69 4.81 3.32
CA ALA A 85 5.36 5.04 1.91
C ALA A 85 6.31 4.25 0.98
N ALA A 86 7.61 4.29 1.25
CA ALA A 86 8.61 3.54 0.49
C ALA A 86 8.34 2.02 0.56
N ALA A 87 8.06 1.49 1.76
CA ALA A 87 7.73 0.07 1.93
C ALA A 87 6.45 -0.35 1.19
N ALA A 88 5.43 0.50 1.17
CA ALA A 88 4.20 0.26 0.42
C ALA A 88 4.47 0.24 -1.11
N ALA A 89 5.35 1.11 -1.59
CA ALA A 89 5.75 1.16 -3.00
C ALA A 89 6.51 -0.10 -3.41
N ASP A 90 7.48 -0.53 -2.59
CA ASP A 90 8.25 -1.75 -2.82
C ASP A 90 7.35 -2.99 -2.86
N LEU A 91 6.39 -3.09 -1.93
CA LEU A 91 5.42 -4.17 -1.93
C LEU A 91 4.55 -4.19 -3.19
N GLY A 92 4.05 -3.02 -3.61
CA GLY A 92 3.28 -2.89 -4.84
C GLY A 92 4.08 -3.25 -6.09
N TYR A 93 5.36 -2.86 -6.14
CA TYR A 93 6.28 -3.23 -7.22
C TYR A 93 6.52 -4.74 -7.26
N CYS A 94 6.82 -5.36 -6.11
CA CYS A 94 7.04 -6.80 -6.00
C CYS A 94 5.81 -7.60 -6.43
N ALA A 95 4.61 -7.20 -6.00
CA ALA A 95 3.37 -7.87 -6.39
C ALA A 95 3.09 -7.76 -7.89
N ARG A 96 3.33 -6.58 -8.48
CA ARG A 96 3.20 -6.35 -9.93
C ARG A 96 4.17 -7.21 -10.73
N ARG A 97 5.41 -7.33 -10.26
CA ARG A 97 6.43 -8.18 -10.90
C ARG A 97 6.05 -9.65 -10.79
N ALA A 98 5.61 -10.12 -9.62
CA ALA A 98 5.16 -11.48 -9.43
C ALA A 98 3.98 -11.82 -10.36
N ALA A 99 3.01 -10.91 -10.52
CA ALA A 99 1.89 -11.11 -11.44
C ALA A 99 2.37 -11.26 -12.90
N ARG A 100 3.33 -10.43 -13.34
CA ARG A 100 3.89 -10.55 -14.71
C ARG A 100 4.62 -11.86 -14.93
N THR A 101 5.38 -12.33 -13.94
CA THR A 101 6.05 -13.64 -14.05
C THR A 101 5.04 -14.77 -14.22
N LEU A 102 3.91 -14.71 -13.52
CA LEU A 102 2.82 -15.67 -13.72
C LEU A 102 2.15 -15.58 -15.10
N ASP A 103 2.19 -14.43 -15.78
CA ASP A 103 1.72 -14.28 -17.16
C ASP A 103 2.74 -14.80 -18.20
N GLU A 104 4.05 -14.72 -17.91
CA GLU A 104 5.14 -15.11 -18.82
C GLU A 104 5.42 -16.62 -18.87
N ASP A 105 5.00 -17.37 -17.84
CA ASP A 105 5.16 -18.83 -17.77
C ASP A 105 4.09 -19.60 -18.61
N PHE A 106 3.33 -18.90 -19.48
CA PHE A 106 2.25 -19.42 -20.34
C PHE A 106 2.44 -19.03 -21.82
#